data_AF-A0A258BF32-F1
#
_entry.id   AF-A0A258BF32-F1
#
_cell.length_a   1.000
_cell.length_b   1.000
_cell.length_c   1.000
_cell.angle_alpha   90.00
_cell.angle_beta   90.00
_cell.angle_gamma   90.00
#
_symmetry.space_group_name_H-M   'P 1'
#
loop_
_entity.id
_entity.type
_entity.pdbx_description
1 polymer ?
#
loop_
_entity_poly.entity_id
_entity_poly.type
_entity_poly.pdbx_seq_one_letter_code
_entity_poly.pdbx_strand_id
1 'polypeptide(L)'
;MRRFALLAACLLGPVFPAFGQSCSVVSTPLSFPAYNAFSGNPSNATADVTVTCTGLLFVGASYSVQLGGGQSGSIPSRKMRQASSGSELGYQVYTPRAQRFRGLSCSAF
;
A
#
# COMPACT_ATOMS: atom_id res chain seq x y z
N MET A 1 18.44 44.27 19.82
CA MET A 1 18.84 43.11 20.65
C MET A 1 17.73 42.10 20.93
N ARG A 2 16.42 42.45 20.87
CA ARG A 2 15.28 41.50 21.05
C ARG A 2 14.98 40.54 19.89
N ARG A 3 15.51 40.80 18.68
CA ARG A 3 15.23 40.00 17.46
C ARG A 3 16.12 38.76 17.32
N PHE A 4 17.30 38.75 17.94
CA PHE A 4 18.22 37.60 17.88
C PHE A 4 17.83 36.47 18.85
N ALA A 5 17.09 36.77 19.92
CA ALA A 5 16.65 35.78 20.89
C ALA A 5 15.58 34.81 20.35
N LEU A 6 14.78 35.24 19.37
CA LEU A 6 13.73 34.40 18.77
C LEU A 6 14.28 33.36 17.78
N LEU A 7 15.42 33.63 17.14
CA LEU A 7 16.03 32.69 16.18
C LEU A 7 16.79 31.55 16.88
N ALA A 8 17.30 31.78 18.10
CA ALA A 8 18.03 30.77 18.85
C ALA A 8 17.12 29.69 19.50
N ALA A 9 15.84 29.99 19.70
CA ALA A 9 14.89 29.08 20.35
C ALA A 9 14.40 27.92 19.45
N CYS A 10 14.51 28.04 18.12
CA CYS A 10 14.15 26.96 17.20
C CYS A 10 15.27 25.91 17.00
N LEU A 11 16.51 26.22 17.34
CA LEU A 11 17.68 25.35 17.09
C LEU A 11 17.94 24.34 18.23
N LEU A 12 17.25 24.47 19.36
CA LEU A 12 17.32 23.57 20.52
C LEU A 12 15.98 22.91 20.85
N GLY A 13 15.02 22.99 19.92
CA GLY A 13 13.73 22.32 20.07
C GLY A 13 13.95 20.82 20.23
N PRO A 14 13.47 20.19 21.32
CA PRO A 14 13.53 18.74 21.46
C PRO A 14 12.89 18.11 20.24
N VAL A 15 13.68 17.36 19.49
CA VAL A 15 13.17 16.41 18.50
C VAL A 15 12.50 15.32 19.34
N PHE A 16 11.26 15.56 19.78
CA PHE A 16 10.46 14.51 20.36
C PHE A 16 10.23 13.51 19.23
N PRO A 17 10.84 12.31 19.27
CA PRO A 17 10.36 11.24 18.38
C PRO A 17 8.87 11.14 18.67
N ALA A 18 8.06 10.98 17.62
CA ALA A 18 6.62 10.95 17.73
C ALA A 18 6.18 9.69 18.49
N PHE A 19 6.35 9.72 19.81
CA PHE A 19 5.92 8.71 20.75
C PHE A 19 4.41 8.82 20.84
N GLY A 20 3.75 7.71 20.49
CA GLY A 20 2.32 7.57 20.71
C GLY A 20 1.49 7.38 19.44
N GLN A 21 2.10 7.15 18.28
CA GLN A 21 1.36 6.67 17.10
C GLN A 21 1.69 5.21 16.79
N SER A 22 0.69 4.35 16.87
CA SER A 22 0.79 2.95 16.45
C SER A 22 -0.19 2.71 15.31
N CYS A 23 0.30 2.08 14.23
CA CYS A 23 -0.50 1.70 13.07
C CYS A 23 -0.58 0.17 12.99
N SER A 24 -1.78 -0.35 12.77
CA SER A 24 -2.01 -1.73 12.36
C SER A 24 -2.55 -1.76 10.93
N VAL A 25 -2.10 -2.74 10.17
CA VAL A 25 -2.56 -2.98 8.79
C VAL A 25 -3.16 -4.37 8.73
N VAL A 26 -4.39 -4.46 8.29
CA VAL A 26 -5.11 -5.73 8.08
C VAL A 26 -5.52 -5.80 6.63
N SER A 27 -5.40 -6.98 6.02
CA SER A 27 -5.87 -7.23 4.66
C SER A 27 -6.78 -8.45 4.62
N THR A 28 -7.79 -8.41 3.75
CA THR A 28 -8.61 -9.60 3.48
C THR A 28 -7.93 -10.48 2.43
N PRO A 29 -8.10 -11.82 2.50
CA PRO A 29 -7.59 -12.69 1.45
C PRO A 29 -8.18 -12.33 0.09
N LEU A 30 -7.32 -12.23 -0.94
CA LEU A 30 -7.75 -12.07 -2.32
C LEU A 30 -7.99 -13.46 -2.94
N SER A 31 -9.22 -13.74 -3.31
CA SER A 31 -9.60 -15.01 -3.95
C SER A 31 -10.19 -14.74 -5.33
N PHE A 32 -9.54 -15.26 -6.38
CA PHE A 32 -10.07 -15.20 -7.73
C PHE A 32 -11.12 -16.29 -7.94
N PRO A 33 -12.19 -16.00 -8.70
CA PRO A 33 -13.11 -17.04 -9.14
C PRO A 33 -12.41 -18.01 -10.11
N ALA A 34 -13.09 -19.11 -10.46
CA ALA A 34 -12.60 -20.03 -11.49
C ALA A 34 -12.25 -19.26 -12.77
N TYR A 35 -11.03 -19.47 -13.28
CA TYR A 35 -10.51 -18.79 -14.45
C TYR A 35 -10.51 -19.73 -15.66
N ASN A 36 -11.06 -19.27 -16.78
CA ASN A 36 -11.02 -19.98 -18.06
C ASN A 36 -10.06 -19.28 -19.01
N ALA A 37 -8.90 -19.90 -19.24
CA ALA A 37 -7.85 -19.37 -20.11
C ALA A 37 -8.28 -19.21 -21.59
N PHE A 38 -9.31 -19.93 -22.03
CA PHE A 38 -9.82 -19.87 -23.41
C PHE A 38 -10.91 -18.80 -23.61
N SER A 39 -11.43 -18.21 -22.52
CA SER A 39 -12.47 -17.17 -22.63
C SER A 39 -11.93 -15.85 -23.19
N GLY A 40 -10.62 -15.60 -23.05
CA GLY A 40 -10.01 -14.31 -23.39
C GLY A 40 -10.39 -13.17 -22.42
N ASN A 41 -11.24 -13.42 -21.42
CA ASN A 41 -11.67 -12.44 -20.44
C ASN A 41 -10.89 -12.58 -19.13
N PRO A 42 -10.46 -11.47 -18.51
CA PRO A 42 -9.83 -11.52 -17.19
C PRO A 42 -10.87 -11.81 -16.09
N SER A 43 -10.50 -12.66 -15.13
CA SER A 43 -11.24 -12.80 -13.87
C SER A 43 -10.76 -11.75 -12.87
N ASN A 44 -11.68 -10.93 -12.37
CA ASN A 44 -11.39 -9.91 -11.37
C ASN A 44 -11.83 -10.38 -9.98
N ALA A 45 -11.12 -9.91 -8.97
CA ALA A 45 -11.47 -10.05 -7.57
C ALA A 45 -11.08 -8.77 -6.82
N THR A 46 -11.71 -8.53 -5.67
CA THR A 46 -11.44 -7.37 -4.83
C THR A 46 -11.12 -7.84 -3.43
N ALA A 47 -10.14 -7.19 -2.81
CA ALA A 47 -9.77 -7.38 -1.41
C ALA A 47 -9.56 -6.00 -0.79
N ASP A 48 -9.81 -5.91 0.51
CA ASP A 48 -9.68 -4.67 1.27
C ASP A 48 -8.39 -4.66 2.08
N VAL A 49 -7.80 -3.47 2.17
CA VAL A 49 -6.67 -3.18 3.06
C VAL A 49 -7.09 -2.06 4.00
N THR A 50 -7.15 -2.38 5.29
CA THR A 50 -7.55 -1.45 6.34
C THR A 50 -6.33 -1.05 7.15
N VAL A 51 -6.03 0.25 7.16
CA VAL A 51 -5.00 0.84 8.01
C VAL A 51 -5.69 1.55 9.17
N THR A 52 -5.42 1.10 10.39
CA THR A 52 -5.90 1.74 11.60
C THR A 52 -4.72 2.28 12.35
N CYS A 53 -4.64 3.58 12.59
CA CYS A 53 -3.65 4.10 13.52
C CYS A 53 -4.30 4.82 14.70
N THR A 54 -3.65 4.78 15.85
CA THR A 54 -4.09 5.44 17.09
C THR A 54 -2.97 6.36 17.57
N GLY A 55 -3.32 7.53 18.12
CA GLY A 55 -2.37 8.45 18.74
C GLY A 55 -2.96 9.78 19.17
N LEU A 56 -2.27 10.47 20.08
CA LEU A 56 -2.75 11.69 20.76
C LEU A 56 -2.98 12.87 19.81
N LEU A 57 -2.30 12.91 18.66
CA LEU A 57 -2.40 13.97 17.66
C LEU A 57 -2.36 13.37 16.25
N PHE A 58 -3.51 12.93 15.73
CA PHE A 58 -3.64 12.44 14.36
C PHE A 58 -3.62 13.55 13.28
N VAL A 59 -3.16 14.74 13.65
CA VAL A 59 -3.20 15.92 12.80
C VAL A 59 -2.01 15.88 11.83
N GLY A 60 -2.29 15.53 10.57
CA GLY A 60 -1.30 15.58 9.49
C GLY A 60 -0.50 14.31 9.27
N ALA A 61 -0.89 13.16 9.84
CA ALA A 61 -0.22 11.89 9.56
C ALA A 61 -0.48 11.44 8.12
N SER A 62 0.59 11.31 7.32
CA SER A 62 0.56 10.70 5.99
C SER A 62 1.11 9.29 6.04
N TYR A 63 0.48 8.35 5.33
CA TYR A 63 0.97 6.99 5.20
C TYR A 63 0.98 6.53 3.74
N SER A 64 1.85 5.58 3.43
CA SER A 64 1.92 4.91 2.14
C SER A 64 1.76 3.40 2.32
N VAL A 65 0.93 2.78 1.50
CA VAL A 65 0.78 1.32 1.45
C VAL A 65 1.45 0.80 0.19
N GLN A 66 2.35 -0.17 0.34
CA GLN A 66 3.05 -0.82 -0.77
C GLN A 66 2.82 -2.32 -0.71
N LEU A 67 2.56 -2.93 -1.88
CA LEU A 67 2.43 -4.38 -2.01
C LEU A 67 3.68 -4.95 -2.69
N GLY A 68 4.44 -5.77 -1.97
CA GLY A 68 5.55 -6.54 -2.54
C GLY A 68 5.09 -7.61 -3.55
N GLY A 69 6.03 -8.27 -4.23
CA GLY A 69 5.76 -9.27 -5.28
C GLY A 69 5.18 -10.62 -4.80
N GLY A 70 4.82 -10.74 -3.52
CA GLY A 70 4.41 -12.01 -2.91
C GLY A 70 5.53 -13.06 -2.99
N GLN A 71 5.13 -14.33 -3.12
CA GLN A 71 6.07 -15.45 -3.22
C GLN A 71 6.97 -15.39 -4.47
N SER A 72 6.60 -14.62 -5.49
CA SER A 72 7.38 -14.45 -6.71
C SER A 72 8.56 -13.49 -6.54
N GLY A 73 8.61 -12.71 -5.46
CA GLY A 73 9.69 -11.74 -5.20
C GLY A 73 9.70 -10.51 -6.12
N SER A 74 8.88 -10.48 -7.16
CA SER A 74 8.83 -9.43 -8.18
C SER A 74 7.39 -9.03 -8.49
N ILE A 75 7.12 -7.73 -8.52
CA ILE A 75 5.80 -7.14 -8.78
C ILE A 75 5.31 -7.39 -10.22
N PRO A 76 6.13 -7.20 -11.29
CA PRO A 76 5.66 -7.45 -12.66
C PRO A 76 5.50 -8.94 -13.01
N SER A 77 6.09 -9.83 -12.22
CA SER A 77 6.03 -11.28 -12.46
C SER A 77 5.31 -12.01 -11.32
N ARG A 78 4.26 -11.39 -10.76
CA ARG A 78 3.45 -12.00 -9.69
C ARG A 78 2.71 -13.21 -10.24
N LYS A 79 2.85 -14.34 -9.54
CA LYS A 79 2.18 -15.59 -9.89
C LYS A 79 1.53 -16.23 -8.67
N MET A 80 0.35 -16.81 -8.89
CA MET A 80 -0.28 -17.72 -7.94
C MET A 80 0.00 -19.15 -8.39
N ARG A 81 0.18 -20.06 -7.44
CA ARG A 81 0.40 -21.47 -7.71
C ARG A 81 -0.74 -22.29 -7.15
N GLN A 82 -1.34 -23.12 -7.99
CA GLN A 82 -2.36 -24.06 -7.54
C GLN A 82 -1.69 -25.16 -6.70
N ALA A 83 -2.19 -25.37 -5.48
CA ALA A 83 -1.56 -26.26 -4.51
C ALA A 83 -1.53 -27.72 -4.96
N SER A 84 -2.55 -28.17 -5.70
CA SER A 84 -2.70 -29.58 -6.12
C SER A 84 -1.91 -29.94 -7.38
N SER A 85 -1.84 -29.05 -8.37
CA SER A 85 -1.22 -29.31 -9.67
C SER A 85 0.15 -28.67 -9.85
N GLY A 86 0.49 -27.69 -9.02
CA GLY A 86 1.69 -26.85 -9.22
C GLY A 86 1.57 -25.87 -10.39
N SER A 87 0.44 -25.83 -11.10
CA SER A 87 0.22 -24.88 -12.19
C SER A 87 0.28 -23.45 -11.68
N GLU A 88 0.93 -22.57 -12.45
CA GLU A 88 1.07 -21.17 -12.12
C GLU A 88 0.17 -20.30 -13.00
N LEU A 89 -0.40 -19.25 -12.41
CA LEU A 89 -1.16 -18.23 -13.12
C LEU A 89 -0.64 -16.85 -12.75
N GLY A 90 -0.32 -16.04 -13.76
CA GLY A 90 0.06 -14.65 -13.57
C GLY A 90 -1.14 -13.81 -13.14
N TYR A 91 -0.94 -12.90 -12.20
CA TYR A 91 -1.98 -11.95 -11.77
C TYR A 91 -1.37 -10.63 -11.37
N GLN A 92 -2.16 -9.55 -11.47
CA GLN A 92 -1.75 -8.23 -11.02
C GLN A 92 -2.79 -7.65 -10.05
N VAL A 93 -2.34 -6.77 -9.17
CA VAL A 93 -3.18 -6.08 -8.19
C VAL A 93 -3.07 -4.59 -8.45
N TYR A 94 -4.23 -3.94 -8.52
CA TYR A 94 -4.33 -2.51 -8.78
C TYR A 94 -5.26 -1.88 -7.75
N THR A 95 -5.05 -0.60 -7.46
CA THR A 95 -6.07 0.17 -6.76
C THR A 95 -7.23 0.44 -7.73
N PRO A 96 -8.48 0.53 -7.25
CA PRO A 96 -9.64 0.75 -8.12
C PRO A 96 -9.56 2.08 -8.90
N ARG A 97 -8.75 3.03 -8.42
CA ARG A 97 -8.46 4.30 -9.11
C ARG A 97 -7.43 4.16 -10.24
N ALA A 98 -6.57 3.14 -10.20
CA ALA A 98 -5.60 2.85 -11.26
C ALA A 98 -6.18 1.99 -12.40
N GLN A 99 -7.28 1.27 -12.18
CA GLN A 99 -7.93 0.47 -13.23
C GLN A 99 -8.62 1.32 -14.30
N ARG A 100 -8.93 2.60 -14.01
CA ARG A 100 -9.34 3.59 -15.02
C ARG A 100 -8.10 4.30 -15.56
N PHE A 101 -7.44 3.73 -16.56
CA PHE A 101 -6.50 4.49 -17.39
C PHE A 101 -7.26 5.51 -18.24
N ARG A 102 -7.65 6.62 -17.62
CA ARG A 102 -7.88 7.92 -18.26
C ARG A 102 -7.03 8.96 -17.54
N GLY A 103 -5.77 9.06 -17.96
CA GLY A 103 -5.04 10.34 -18.03
C GLY A 103 -4.77 11.12 -16.75
N LEU A 104 -4.65 10.51 -15.57
CA LEU A 104 -4.09 11.20 -14.40
C LEU A 104 -3.01 10.34 -13.75
N SER A 105 -1.78 10.87 -13.78
CA SER A 105 -0.58 10.32 -13.17
C SER A 105 -0.83 9.89 -11.73
N CYS A 106 -0.78 8.58 -11.49
CA CYS A 106 -0.41 8.08 -10.17
C CYS A 106 1.03 7.59 -10.32
N SER A 107 1.97 8.37 -9.80
CA SER A 107 3.40 8.07 -9.82
C SER A 107 3.63 6.67 -9.26
N ALA A 108 4.02 5.75 -10.13
CA ALA A 108 4.73 4.55 -9.74
C ALA A 108 6.12 4.99 -9.26
N PHE A 109 6.52 4.51 -8.09
CA PHE A 109 7.93 4.40 -7.73
C PHE A 109 8.39 3.00 -8.12
#